data_AF-A0A259DV05-F1
#
_entry.id   AF-A0A259DV05-F1
#
_cell.length_a   1.000
_cell.length_b   1.000
_cell.length_c   1.000
_cell.angle_alpha   90.00
_cell.angle_beta   90.00
_cell.angle_gamma   90.00
#
_symmetry.space_group_name_H-M   'P 1'
#
loop_
_entity.id
_entity.type
_entity.pdbx_description
1 polymer ?
#
loop_
_entity_poly.entity_id
_entity_poly.type
_entity_poly.pdbx_seq_one_letter_code
_entity_poly.pdbx_strand_id
1 'polypeptide(L)'
;MGAIALVALGGGALLLRRRERTATEPVFSPPVLPVAAPPPPPPPKPAHPLAPLTLDLEAVRMSASLVNATLVYRIVLTAKSDMEQIAVRADMTAAHASRPADEQLGGDDAPVLHQIAAMAAGETVVLTGELRLPLSAITPIRHGSAALFVPLVRIAVEGPLRLRRAFVVGLDESANTLRLQPFRLDLGPRVYAQVGQRELTVPQFA
;
A
#
# COMPACT_ATOMS: atom_id res chain seq x y z
N MET A 1 -60.76 -50.06 32.27
CA MET A 1 -60.61 -51.46 31.85
C MET A 1 -59.99 -51.47 30.47
N GLY A 2 -58.69 -51.74 30.40
CA GLY A 2 -57.92 -51.74 29.16
C GLY A 2 -57.95 -53.09 28.46
N ALA A 3 -57.92 -53.06 27.13
CA ALA A 3 -57.73 -54.23 26.29
C ALA A 3 -56.56 -53.99 25.33
N ILE A 4 -55.60 -54.90 25.42
CA ILE A 4 -54.45 -55.13 24.55
C ILE A 4 -54.90 -55.97 23.34
N ALA A 5 -54.24 -55.76 22.18
CA ALA A 5 -53.74 -56.75 21.20
C ALA A 5 -53.94 -56.25 19.75
N LEU A 6 -52.87 -55.86 19.03
CA LEU A 6 -51.99 -56.69 18.18
C LEU A 6 -52.72 -57.40 17.02
N VAL A 7 -52.41 -57.03 15.78
CA VAL A 7 -52.06 -57.97 14.68
C VAL A 7 -51.21 -57.23 13.63
N ALA A 8 -50.07 -57.82 13.30
CA ALA A 8 -49.17 -57.48 12.20
C ALA A 8 -49.65 -58.10 10.87
N LEU A 9 -49.26 -57.52 9.73
CA LEU A 9 -48.86 -58.20 8.47
C LEU A 9 -48.82 -57.17 7.33
N GLY A 10 -47.67 -57.02 6.66
CA GLY A 10 -47.58 -56.14 5.48
C GLY A 10 -46.18 -55.89 4.93
N GLY A 11 -45.24 -56.84 5.09
CA GLY A 11 -43.94 -56.80 4.42
C GLY A 11 -44.00 -57.57 3.10
N GLY A 12 -43.74 -56.93 1.97
CA GLY A 12 -43.47 -57.66 0.72
C GLY A 12 -43.58 -56.85 -0.58
N ALA A 13 -44.54 -55.92 -0.70
CA ALA A 13 -44.88 -55.38 -2.03
C ALA A 13 -44.10 -54.13 -2.48
N LEU A 14 -43.29 -53.49 -1.62
CA LEU A 14 -42.73 -52.17 -1.90
C LEU A 14 -41.28 -52.14 -2.40
N LEU A 15 -40.57 -53.28 -2.41
CA LEU A 15 -39.16 -53.33 -2.81
C LEU A 15 -38.93 -53.58 -4.31
N LEU A 16 -39.95 -53.93 -5.09
CA LEU A 16 -39.83 -54.12 -6.54
C LEU A 16 -40.18 -52.89 -7.39
N ARG A 17 -40.72 -51.82 -6.79
CA ARG A 17 -41.08 -50.61 -7.54
C ARG A 17 -39.95 -49.60 -7.72
N ARG A 18 -38.75 -49.90 -7.18
CA ARG A 18 -37.63 -48.95 -7.13
C ARG A 18 -36.62 -49.07 -8.27
N ARG A 19 -36.81 -49.99 -9.24
CA ARG A 19 -35.80 -50.26 -10.28
C ARG A 19 -35.99 -49.60 -11.64
N GLU A 20 -37.05 -48.83 -11.89
CA GLU A 20 -37.20 -48.20 -13.21
C GLU A 20 -37.73 -46.76 -13.13
N ARG A 21 -36.80 -45.82 -12.97
CA ARG A 21 -36.94 -44.46 -13.51
C ARG A 21 -35.61 -44.03 -14.11
N THR A 22 -35.41 -44.43 -15.37
CA THR A 22 -34.46 -43.84 -16.30
C THR A 22 -34.68 -42.34 -16.34
N ALA A 23 -33.70 -41.56 -15.89
CA ALA A 23 -33.70 -40.11 -16.03
C ALA A 23 -33.30 -39.78 -17.47
N THR A 24 -34.27 -39.30 -18.26
CA THR A 24 -33.97 -38.59 -19.51
C THR A 24 -33.37 -37.25 -19.14
N GLU A 25 -32.09 -37.07 -19.43
CA GLU A 25 -31.37 -35.81 -19.27
C GLU A 25 -31.91 -34.78 -20.29
N PRO A 26 -32.49 -33.65 -19.86
CA PRO A 26 -32.93 -32.63 -20.79
C PRO A 26 -31.70 -31.92 -21.36
N VAL A 27 -31.45 -32.11 -22.66
CA VAL A 27 -30.39 -31.44 -23.40
C VAL A 27 -30.69 -29.93 -23.41
N PHE A 28 -29.94 -29.17 -22.63
CA PHE A 28 -29.94 -27.72 -22.65
C PHE A 28 -29.09 -27.24 -23.85
N SER A 29 -29.72 -26.76 -24.91
CA SER A 29 -29.03 -25.98 -25.94
C SER A 29 -28.91 -24.53 -25.46
N PRO A 30 -27.69 -23.97 -25.31
CA PRO A 30 -27.52 -22.58 -24.91
C PRO A 30 -27.99 -21.63 -26.03
N PRO A 31 -28.65 -20.50 -25.72
CA PRO A 31 -29.02 -19.50 -26.71
C PRO A 31 -27.75 -18.82 -27.26
N VAL A 32 -27.63 -18.75 -28.58
CA VAL A 32 -26.59 -17.96 -29.25
C VAL A 32 -26.95 -16.48 -29.10
N LEU A 33 -26.25 -15.77 -28.20
CA LEU A 33 -26.32 -14.31 -28.12
C LEU A 33 -25.61 -13.71 -29.34
N PRO A 34 -26.18 -12.69 -30.03
CA PRO A 34 -25.46 -11.95 -31.04
C PRO A 34 -24.21 -11.30 -30.40
N VAL A 35 -23.03 -11.61 -30.93
CA VAL A 35 -21.80 -10.93 -30.53
C VAL A 35 -21.91 -9.47 -30.95
N ALA A 36 -22.03 -8.58 -29.96
CA ALA A 36 -21.91 -7.14 -30.20
C ALA A 36 -20.50 -6.84 -30.74
N ALA A 37 -20.43 -6.01 -31.78
CA ALA A 37 -19.17 -5.58 -32.36
C ALA A 37 -18.27 -4.95 -31.26
N PRO A 38 -16.95 -5.19 -31.27
CA PRO A 38 -16.06 -4.61 -30.28
C PRO A 38 -16.14 -3.08 -30.37
N PRO A 39 -16.21 -2.37 -29.23
CA PRO A 39 -16.18 -0.91 -29.23
C PRO A 39 -14.84 -0.44 -29.85
N PRO A 40 -14.85 0.70 -30.58
CA PRO A 40 -13.63 1.25 -31.15
C PRO A 40 -12.58 1.47 -30.03
N PRO A 41 -11.29 1.26 -30.32
CA PRO A 41 -10.24 1.45 -29.33
C PRO A 41 -10.30 2.88 -28.79
N PRO A 42 -10.19 3.07 -27.46
CA PRO A 42 -10.18 4.41 -26.89
C PRO A 42 -9.03 5.21 -27.50
N PRO A 43 -9.21 6.53 -27.72
CA PRO A 43 -8.15 7.37 -28.24
C PRO A 43 -6.90 7.23 -27.36
N PRO A 44 -5.69 7.22 -27.95
CA PRO A 44 -4.47 7.12 -27.18
C PRO A 44 -4.44 8.25 -26.16
N LYS A 45 -4.37 7.87 -24.87
CA LYS A 45 -4.19 8.85 -23.79
C LYS A 45 -2.93 9.66 -24.10
N PRO A 46 -2.96 11.00 -23.94
CA PRO A 46 -1.76 11.81 -24.11
C PRO A 46 -0.62 11.18 -23.31
N ALA A 47 0.50 10.91 -23.99
CA ALA A 47 1.71 10.46 -23.30
C ALA A 47 2.13 11.61 -22.38
N HIS A 48 1.98 11.40 -21.06
CA HIS A 48 2.58 12.32 -20.10
C HIS A 48 4.09 12.33 -20.38
N PRO A 49 4.73 13.51 -20.50
CA PRO A 49 6.17 13.57 -20.60
C PRO A 49 6.79 12.73 -19.48
N LEU A 50 7.72 11.83 -19.82
CA LEU A 50 8.45 11.10 -18.78
C LEU A 50 9.11 12.14 -17.86
N ALA A 51 8.88 12.03 -16.56
CA ALA A 51 9.56 12.89 -15.59
C ALA A 51 11.09 12.77 -15.83
N PRO A 52 11.84 13.89 -15.85
CA PRO A 52 13.28 13.87 -16.16
C PRO A 52 14.13 13.12 -15.11
N LEU A 53 13.51 12.68 -14.03
CA LEU A 53 14.14 12.03 -12.89
C LEU A 53 13.16 11.01 -12.28
N THR A 54 13.66 9.81 -11.96
CA THR A 54 12.96 8.87 -11.09
C THR A 54 13.52 8.94 -9.68
N LEU A 55 12.65 8.76 -8.69
CA LEU A 55 12.99 8.82 -7.28
C LEU A 55 12.33 7.65 -6.57
N ASP A 56 13.14 6.84 -5.91
CA ASP A 56 12.70 5.76 -5.04
C ASP A 56 13.24 5.94 -3.63
N LEU A 57 12.47 5.49 -2.65
CA LEU A 57 12.87 5.41 -1.24
C LEU A 57 12.99 3.95 -0.84
N GLU A 58 14.07 3.63 -0.13
CA GLU A 58 14.23 2.40 0.64
C GLU A 58 14.26 2.73 2.15
N ALA A 59 13.28 2.24 2.89
CA ALA A 59 13.30 2.29 4.35
C ALA A 59 14.20 1.16 4.87
N VAL A 60 15.33 1.52 5.49
CA VAL A 60 16.34 0.53 5.90
C VAL A 60 16.05 0.02 7.31
N ARG A 61 15.68 0.94 8.22
CA ARG A 61 15.45 0.63 9.63
C ARG A 61 14.65 1.76 10.27
N MET A 62 13.73 1.41 11.16
CA MET A 62 13.06 2.37 12.05
C MET A 62 13.50 2.13 13.48
N SER A 63 13.58 3.19 14.28
CA SER A 63 13.70 3.08 15.73
C SER A 63 12.80 4.10 16.41
N ALA A 64 12.20 3.70 17.53
CA ALA A 64 11.50 4.60 18.44
C ALA A 64 12.29 4.60 19.75
N SER A 65 12.71 5.78 20.21
CA SER A 65 13.33 5.99 21.51
C SER A 65 12.33 6.66 22.46
N LEU A 66 12.77 7.20 23.60
CA LEU A 66 11.89 8.04 24.43
C LEU A 66 11.69 9.46 23.85
N VAL A 67 12.56 9.90 22.94
CA VAL A 67 12.59 11.30 22.46
C VAL A 67 12.23 11.40 20.99
N ASN A 68 12.70 10.48 20.15
CA ASN A 68 12.52 10.52 18.70
C ASN A 68 12.11 9.17 18.12
N ALA A 69 11.31 9.21 17.05
CA ALA A 69 11.29 8.21 16.00
C ALA A 69 12.37 8.55 14.96
N THR A 70 13.17 7.57 14.55
CA THR A 70 14.27 7.76 13.58
C THR A 70 14.21 6.70 12.48
N LEU A 71 14.14 7.15 11.24
CA LEU A 71 14.21 6.31 10.04
C LEU A 71 15.59 6.43 9.41
N VAL A 72 16.29 5.31 9.23
CA VAL A 72 17.46 5.20 8.35
C VAL A 72 16.97 4.89 6.94
N TYR A 73 17.49 5.60 5.93
CA TYR A 73 17.00 5.48 4.57
C TYR A 73 18.12 5.38 3.52
N ARG A 74 17.72 4.91 2.33
CA ARG A 74 18.40 5.17 1.05
C ARG A 74 17.41 5.80 0.09
N ILE A 75 17.81 6.90 -0.54
CA ILE A 75 17.09 7.51 -1.67
C ILE A 75 17.87 7.18 -2.93
N VAL A 76 17.19 6.62 -3.92
CA VAL A 76 17.77 6.30 -5.23
C VAL A 76 17.20 7.28 -6.24
N LEU A 77 18.10 8.03 -6.88
CA LEU A 77 17.76 8.97 -7.95
C LEU A 77 18.34 8.45 -9.26
N THR A 78 17.54 8.39 -10.32
CA THR A 78 18.03 8.08 -11.68
C THR A 78 17.61 9.17 -12.65
N ALA A 79 18.58 9.86 -13.22
CA ALA A 79 18.36 10.92 -14.20
C ALA A 79 17.97 10.33 -15.58
N LYS A 80 17.00 10.95 -16.24
CA LYS A 80 16.61 10.62 -17.62
C LYS A 80 17.16 11.62 -18.64
N SER A 81 17.66 12.76 -18.16
CA SER A 81 18.34 13.82 -18.92
C SER A 81 19.44 14.43 -18.07
N ASP A 82 20.36 15.17 -18.68
CA ASP A 82 21.37 15.92 -17.93
C ASP A 82 20.71 16.98 -17.02
N MET A 83 21.22 17.10 -15.80
CA MET A 83 20.68 18.00 -14.78
C MET A 83 21.80 18.55 -13.91
N GLU A 84 21.63 19.77 -13.43
CA GLU A 84 22.58 20.44 -12.53
C GLU A 84 21.86 21.04 -11.32
N GLN A 85 22.59 21.30 -10.23
CA GLN A 85 22.11 21.99 -9.03
C GLN A 85 20.86 21.34 -8.42
N ILE A 86 20.94 20.03 -8.17
CA ILE A 86 19.83 19.25 -7.63
C ILE A 86 19.88 19.31 -6.10
N ALA A 87 18.79 19.77 -5.50
CA ALA A 87 18.60 19.75 -4.05
C ALA A 87 17.55 18.72 -3.67
N VAL A 88 17.86 17.85 -2.72
CA VAL A 88 16.91 16.87 -2.17
C VAL A 88 16.52 17.31 -0.76
N ARG A 89 15.24 17.64 -0.61
CA ARG A 89 14.61 17.99 0.66
C ARG A 89 13.82 16.80 1.17
N ALA A 90 13.92 16.50 2.45
CA ALA A 90 13.09 15.46 3.03
C ALA A 90 12.84 15.65 4.52
N ASP A 91 11.68 15.19 4.97
CA ASP A 91 11.32 15.10 6.37
C ASP A 91 10.40 13.90 6.64
N MET A 92 10.12 13.68 7.93
CA MET A 92 9.22 12.64 8.40
C MET A 92 8.15 13.27 9.29
N THR A 93 6.89 12.91 9.04
CA THR A 93 5.73 13.34 9.84
C THR A 93 4.86 12.14 10.23
N ALA A 94 3.87 12.36 11.08
CA ALA A 94 2.90 11.34 11.49
C ALA A 94 1.59 11.50 10.73
N ALA A 95 1.11 10.42 10.12
CA ALA A 95 -0.23 10.40 9.54
C ALA A 95 -1.28 10.45 10.65
N HIS A 96 -2.30 11.28 10.47
CA HIS A 96 -3.45 11.35 11.35
C HIS A 96 -4.70 11.84 10.60
N ALA A 97 -5.84 11.18 10.82
CA ALA A 97 -7.07 11.45 10.08
C ALA A 97 -7.64 12.86 10.30
N SER A 98 -7.28 13.54 11.39
CA SER A 98 -7.69 14.93 11.65
C SER A 98 -6.96 15.97 10.81
N ARG A 99 -5.90 15.57 10.07
CA ARG A 99 -5.13 16.49 9.22
C ARG A 99 -5.55 16.33 7.76
N PRO A 100 -5.74 17.42 7.00
CA PRO A 100 -5.96 17.35 5.56
C PRO A 100 -4.84 16.59 4.83
N ALA A 101 -5.18 15.89 3.74
CA ALA A 101 -4.21 15.13 2.97
C ALA A 101 -3.09 16.01 2.42
N ASP A 102 -3.42 17.20 1.92
CA ASP A 102 -2.46 18.15 1.36
C ASP A 102 -1.44 18.63 2.39
N GLU A 103 -1.83 18.79 3.66
CA GLU A 103 -0.88 19.10 4.73
C GLU A 103 0.02 17.90 5.09
N GLN A 104 -0.57 16.70 5.15
CA GLN A 104 0.16 15.48 5.49
C GLN A 104 1.18 15.10 4.41
N LEU A 105 0.90 15.42 3.15
CA LEU A 105 1.76 15.19 2.00
C LEU A 105 2.51 16.47 1.55
N GLY A 106 2.26 17.58 2.27
CA GLY A 106 2.78 18.93 2.04
C GLY A 106 4.15 19.14 2.71
N GLY A 107 5.25 18.76 2.05
CA GLY A 107 6.63 18.84 2.57
C GLY A 107 7.44 20.05 2.09
N ASP A 108 6.80 21.20 1.86
CA ASP A 108 7.50 22.35 1.22
C ASP A 108 8.56 22.98 2.14
N ASP A 109 8.36 22.90 3.46
CA ASP A 109 9.29 23.40 4.47
C ASP A 109 10.37 22.38 4.89
N ALA A 110 10.37 21.16 4.32
CA ALA A 110 11.33 20.12 4.68
C ALA A 110 12.78 20.59 4.45
N PRO A 111 13.76 20.32 5.32
CA PRO A 111 15.14 20.79 5.13
C PRO A 111 15.81 20.14 3.91
N VAL A 112 16.79 20.85 3.32
CA VAL A 112 17.70 20.26 2.33
C VAL A 112 18.63 19.29 3.04
N LEU A 113 18.61 18.02 2.64
CA LEU A 113 19.46 16.97 3.21
C LEU A 113 20.63 16.61 2.30
N HIS A 114 20.45 16.72 0.99
CA HIS A 114 21.48 16.39 0.00
C HIS A 114 21.53 17.45 -1.10
N GLN A 115 22.73 17.70 -1.61
CA GLN A 115 22.98 18.53 -2.78
C GLN A 115 23.84 17.74 -3.77
N ILE A 116 23.42 17.72 -5.03
CA ILE A 116 24.14 17.06 -6.12
C ILE A 116 24.45 18.14 -7.15
N ALA A 117 25.74 18.31 -7.47
CA ALA A 117 26.17 19.36 -8.39
C ALA A 117 25.65 19.13 -9.81
N ALA A 118 25.76 17.90 -10.32
CA ALA A 118 25.27 17.49 -11.62
C ALA A 118 24.97 15.99 -11.65
N MET A 119 24.06 15.60 -12.54
CA MET A 119 23.79 14.21 -12.91
C MET A 119 23.69 14.12 -14.44
N ALA A 120 24.40 13.18 -15.05
CA ALA A 120 24.28 12.90 -16.47
C ALA A 120 23.03 12.05 -16.78
N ALA A 121 22.54 12.09 -18.01
CA ALA A 121 21.45 11.23 -18.45
C ALA A 121 21.80 9.74 -18.24
N GLY A 122 20.91 9.01 -17.54
CA GLY A 122 21.11 7.61 -17.17
C GLY A 122 21.90 7.38 -15.88
N GLU A 123 22.50 8.43 -15.30
CA GLU A 123 23.23 8.33 -14.04
C GLU A 123 22.28 7.99 -12.89
N THR A 124 22.74 7.12 -11.99
CA THR A 124 22.04 6.74 -10.76
C THR A 124 22.90 7.10 -9.55
N VAL A 125 22.32 7.83 -8.60
CA VAL A 125 22.96 8.23 -7.34
C VAL A 125 22.17 7.65 -6.17
N VAL A 126 22.88 7.14 -5.17
CA VAL A 126 22.31 6.64 -3.92
C VAL A 126 22.69 7.58 -2.78
N LEU A 127 21.68 8.15 -2.14
CA LEU A 127 21.82 9.09 -1.03
C LEU A 127 21.38 8.40 0.26
N THR A 128 22.22 8.41 1.29
CA THR A 128 21.92 7.74 2.57
C THR A 128 21.78 8.76 3.69
N GLY A 129 20.99 8.46 4.70
CA GLY A 129 20.79 9.38 5.82
C GLY A 129 19.80 8.89 6.85
N GLU A 130 19.44 9.81 7.75
CA GLU A 130 18.43 9.58 8.79
C GLU A 130 17.41 10.72 8.82
N LEU A 131 16.13 10.38 9.00
CA LEU A 131 15.06 11.33 9.31
C LEU A 131 14.66 11.15 10.77
N ARG A 132 14.55 12.26 11.50
CA ARG A 132 14.20 12.27 12.93
C ARG A 132 12.91 13.05 13.15
N LEU A 133 11.97 12.42 13.85
CA LEU A 133 10.71 13.03 14.26
C LEU A 133 10.61 12.97 15.80
N PRO A 134 10.56 14.12 16.49
CA PRO A 134 10.31 14.15 17.92
C PRO A 134 9.00 13.42 18.27
N LEU A 135 9.04 12.54 19.27
CA LEU A 135 7.84 11.82 19.72
C LEU A 135 6.76 12.79 20.24
N SER A 136 7.16 13.94 20.79
CA SER A 136 6.25 15.00 21.20
C SER A 136 5.47 15.63 20.04
N ALA A 137 5.96 15.51 18.80
CA ALA A 137 5.28 15.98 17.59
C ALA A 137 4.33 14.94 16.98
N ILE A 138 4.31 13.71 17.52
CA ILE A 138 3.45 12.63 17.02
C ILE A 138 2.11 12.66 17.77
N THR A 139 1.01 12.76 17.02
CA THR A 139 -0.34 12.50 17.55
C THR A 139 -0.65 11.00 17.34
N PRO A 140 -0.64 10.17 18.39
CA PRO A 140 -0.80 8.72 18.23
C PRO A 140 -2.25 8.35 17.89
N ILE A 141 -2.42 7.39 17.00
CA ILE A 141 -3.71 6.78 16.71
C ILE A 141 -4.00 5.76 17.80
N ARG A 142 -5.13 5.92 18.51
CA ARG A 142 -5.53 5.01 19.58
C ARG A 142 -6.37 3.86 19.03
N HIS A 143 -5.97 2.63 19.34
CA HIS A 143 -6.74 1.43 19.01
C HIS A 143 -6.72 0.48 20.21
N GLY A 144 -7.79 0.50 21.02
CA GLY A 144 -7.80 -0.14 22.33
C GLY A 144 -6.73 0.49 23.24
N SER A 145 -5.86 -0.34 23.82
CA SER A 145 -4.71 0.12 24.62
C SER A 145 -3.49 0.52 23.78
N ALA A 146 -3.46 0.21 22.48
CA ALA A 146 -2.31 0.45 21.63
C ALA A 146 -2.20 1.94 21.24
N ALA A 147 -0.96 2.44 21.22
CA ALA A 147 -0.61 3.76 20.72
C ALA A 147 0.12 3.61 19.39
N LEU A 148 -0.58 3.81 18.28
CA LEU A 148 -0.07 3.53 16.94
C LEU A 148 0.50 4.79 16.28
N PHE A 149 1.57 4.60 15.52
CA PHE A 149 2.26 5.61 14.74
C PHE A 149 2.42 5.13 13.30
N VAL A 150 1.99 5.97 12.35
CA VAL A 150 2.13 5.74 10.91
C VAL A 150 3.03 6.85 10.35
N PRO A 151 4.33 6.59 10.16
CA PRO A 151 5.24 7.57 9.57
C PRO A 151 4.95 7.81 8.09
N LEU A 152 4.95 9.08 7.72
CA LEU A 152 4.98 9.55 6.34
C LEU A 152 6.33 10.22 6.08
N VAL A 153 7.03 9.75 5.07
CA VAL A 153 8.27 10.35 4.56
C VAL A 153 7.92 11.18 3.35
N ARG A 154 8.31 12.46 3.35
CA ARG A 154 8.06 13.38 2.24
C ARG A 154 9.40 13.76 1.65
N ILE A 155 9.50 13.67 0.33
CA ILE A 155 10.73 13.98 -0.40
C ILE A 155 10.37 14.91 -1.54
N ALA A 156 11.10 16.02 -1.63
CA ALA A 156 11.05 16.94 -2.75
C ALA A 156 12.43 17.01 -3.40
N VAL A 157 12.46 17.00 -4.72
CA VAL A 157 13.64 17.31 -5.51
C VAL A 157 13.40 18.63 -6.22
N GLU A 158 14.34 19.54 -6.03
CA GLU A 158 14.36 20.87 -6.62
C GLU A 158 15.62 21.06 -7.47
N GLY A 159 15.55 22.01 -8.41
CA GLY A 159 16.60 22.30 -9.38
C GLY A 159 15.95 22.64 -10.74
N PRO A 160 16.38 22.04 -11.86
CA PRO A 160 15.79 22.27 -13.17
C PRO A 160 14.39 21.63 -13.32
N LEU A 161 13.96 20.84 -12.34
CA LEU A 161 12.60 20.32 -12.20
C LEU A 161 12.14 20.41 -10.75
N ARG A 162 10.83 20.27 -10.55
CA ARG A 162 10.24 20.02 -9.23
C ARG A 162 9.53 18.67 -9.22
N LEU A 163 9.98 17.78 -8.35
CA LEU A 163 9.39 16.46 -8.14
C LEU A 163 9.06 16.30 -6.66
N ARG A 164 7.87 15.80 -6.34
CA ARG A 164 7.49 15.46 -4.97
C ARG A 164 6.99 14.03 -4.88
N ARG A 165 7.37 13.35 -3.80
CA ARG A 165 7.00 11.98 -3.49
C ARG A 165 6.74 11.86 -2.01
N ALA A 166 5.78 11.02 -1.65
CA ALA A 166 5.48 10.72 -0.27
C ALA A 166 5.34 9.21 -0.10
N PHE A 167 5.81 8.70 1.02
CA PHE A 167 5.83 7.27 1.31
C PHE A 167 5.29 7.03 2.71
N VAL A 168 4.42 6.03 2.85
CA VAL A 168 4.11 5.48 4.17
C VAL A 168 5.15 4.43 4.52
N VAL A 169 5.67 4.47 5.74
CA VAL A 169 6.61 3.48 6.27
C VAL A 169 5.93 2.67 7.36
N GLY A 170 6.15 1.36 7.38
CA GLY A 170 5.59 0.47 8.39
C GLY A 170 6.35 -0.85 8.48
N LEU A 171 5.87 -1.75 9.33
CA LEU A 171 6.46 -3.09 9.47
C LEU A 171 6.03 -3.96 8.30
N ASP A 172 7.00 -4.69 7.76
CA ASP A 172 6.81 -5.66 6.67
C ASP A 172 6.79 -7.08 7.24
N GLU A 173 5.71 -7.41 7.96
CA GLU A 173 5.58 -8.68 8.70
C GLU A 173 4.75 -9.74 7.95
N SER A 174 4.24 -9.44 6.76
CA SER A 174 3.35 -10.37 6.05
C SER A 174 3.63 -10.46 4.56
N ALA A 175 4.26 -11.56 4.14
CA ALA A 175 4.48 -11.92 2.75
C ALA A 175 3.20 -11.97 1.88
N ASN A 176 2.02 -12.03 2.51
CA ASN A 176 0.72 -12.17 1.84
C ASN A 176 -0.18 -10.92 1.91
N THR A 177 0.26 -9.80 2.51
CA THR A 177 -0.54 -8.57 2.44
C THR A 177 0.31 -7.39 1.98
N LEU A 178 -0.19 -6.64 0.99
CA LEU A 178 0.37 -5.35 0.53
C LEU A 178 0.28 -4.24 1.60
N ARG A 179 -0.07 -4.57 2.86
CA ARG A 179 -0.42 -3.62 3.90
C ARG A 179 0.66 -3.61 4.97
N LEU A 180 1.40 -2.51 5.02
CA LEU A 180 2.36 -2.21 6.08
C LEU A 180 1.64 -2.01 7.41
N GLN A 181 2.18 -2.57 8.49
CA GLN A 181 1.63 -2.37 9.83
C GLN A 181 2.20 -1.10 10.49
N PRO A 182 1.41 -0.38 11.30
CA PRO A 182 1.89 0.76 12.06
C PRO A 182 2.86 0.36 13.17
N PHE A 183 3.67 1.30 13.63
CA PHE A 183 4.55 1.11 14.78
C PHE A 183 3.79 1.34 16.08
N ARG A 184 4.11 0.55 17.11
CA ARG A 184 3.57 0.73 18.47
C ARG A 184 4.52 1.58 19.31
N LEU A 185 4.05 2.73 19.76
CA LEU A 185 4.80 3.63 20.65
C LEU A 185 4.70 3.23 22.12
N ASP A 186 3.76 2.37 22.48
CA ASP A 186 3.50 1.95 23.85
C ASP A 186 4.42 0.82 24.35
N LEU A 187 5.30 0.29 23.48
CA LEU A 187 6.22 -0.81 23.81
C LEU A 187 7.59 -0.36 24.35
N GLY A 188 7.75 0.94 24.63
CA GLY A 188 9.03 1.53 25.02
C GLY A 188 10.04 1.59 23.85
N PRO A 189 11.32 1.91 24.15
CA PRO A 189 12.35 2.03 23.13
C PRO A 189 12.57 0.73 22.35
N ARG A 190 12.55 0.81 21.03
CA ARG A 190 12.64 -0.36 20.14
C ARG A 190 13.27 -0.02 18.80
N VAL A 191 13.94 -1.00 18.23
CA VAL A 191 14.44 -1.00 16.85
C VAL A 191 13.62 -1.99 16.03
N TYR A 192 13.22 -1.58 14.84
CA TYR A 192 12.50 -2.37 13.86
C TYR A 192 13.37 -2.50 12.61
N ALA A 193 13.89 -3.70 12.38
CA ALA A 193 14.75 -4.00 11.23
C ALA A 193 13.96 -4.42 9.98
N GLN A 194 12.79 -5.05 10.17
CA GLN A 194 11.91 -5.47 9.08
C GLN A 194 10.87 -4.38 8.82
N VAL A 195 11.31 -3.36 8.08
CA VAL A 195 10.45 -2.25 7.67
C VAL A 195 10.30 -2.25 6.16
N GLY A 196 9.16 -1.76 5.70
CA GLY A 196 8.88 -1.52 4.30
C GLY A 196 8.29 -0.15 4.09
N GLN A 197 8.19 0.25 2.82
CA GLN A 197 7.65 1.53 2.40
C GLN A 197 6.71 1.34 1.22
N ARG A 198 5.71 2.20 1.14
CA ARG A 198 4.79 2.24 0.01
C ARG A 198 4.57 3.67 -0.42
N GLU A 199 4.75 3.93 -1.70
CA GLU A 199 4.48 5.24 -2.29
C GLU A 199 2.99 5.59 -2.16
N LEU A 200 2.74 6.84 -1.85
CA LEU A 200 1.42 7.45 -1.82
C LEU A 200 1.26 8.34 -3.04
N THR A 201 0.05 8.35 -3.60
CA THR A 201 -0.29 9.33 -4.64
C THR A 201 -0.31 10.71 -4.02
N VAL A 202 0.65 11.54 -4.41
CA VAL A 202 0.68 12.97 -4.06
C VAL A 202 -0.09 13.72 -5.15
N PRO A 203 -1.08 14.56 -4.81
CA PRO A 203 -1.70 15.44 -5.79
C PRO A 203 -0.63 16.26 -6.49
N GLN A 204 -0.59 16.20 -7.83
CA GLN A 204 0.25 17.11 -8.59
C GLN A 204 -0.36 18.50 -8.43
N PHE A 205 0.41 19.47 -7.92
CA PHE A 205 -0.05 20.84 -7.90
C PHE A 205 -0.36 21.28 -9.34
N ALA A 206 -1.55 21.88 -9.53
CA ALA A 206 -1.95 22.53 -10.77
C ALA A 206 -1.16 23.82 -11.00
#